data_AF-A0A7J8TF82-F1
#
_entry.id   AF-A0A7J8TF82-F1
#
_cell.length_a   1.000
_cell.length_b   1.000
_cell.length_c   1.000
_cell.angle_alpha   90.00
_cell.angle_beta   90.00
_cell.angle_gamma   90.00
#
_symmetry.space_group_name_H-M   'P 1'
#
loop_
_entity.id
_entity.type
_entity.pdbx_description
1 polymer ?
#
loop_
_entity_poly.entity_id
_entity_poly.type
_entity_poly.pdbx_seq_one_letter_code
_entity_poly.pdbx_strand_id
1 'polypeptide(L)' 'MKRIVVGVTTTPEYHGWQSKRINDNIPKAREECGRSIEEHLRVVPSELEIIKRDFEKKSSEFGKKIEQLECIWD' A
#
# COMPACT_ATOMS: atom_id res chain seq x y z
N MET A 1 32.17 -12.74 7.81
CA MET A 1 30.71 -13.03 7.74
C MET A 1 30.27 -13.65 9.05
N LYS A 2 29.45 -12.95 9.84
CA LYS A 2 28.91 -13.49 11.08
C LYS A 2 27.68 -14.31 10.72
N ARG A 3 27.67 -15.62 11.01
CA ARG A 3 26.49 -16.48 10.82
C ARG A 3 25.35 -15.88 11.64
N ILE A 4 24.33 -15.35 10.99
CA ILE A 4 23.04 -15.15 11.62
C ILE A 4 22.42 -16.55 11.68
N VAL A 5 22.63 -17.25 12.80
CA VAL A 5 21.79 -18.39 13.14
C VAL A 5 20.45 -17.79 13.52
N VAL A 6 19.55 -17.69 12.54
CA VAL A 6 18.12 -17.60 12.83
C VAL A 6 17.78 -18.92 13.49
N GLY A 7 17.91 -18.96 14.81
CA GLY A 7 17.35 -20.05 15.59
C GLY A 7 15.89 -20.14 15.18
N VAL A 8 15.43 -21.36 14.91
CA VAL A 8 14.01 -21.68 14.88
C VAL A 8 13.48 -21.41 16.29
N THR A 9 13.29 -20.13 16.62
CA THR A 9 12.70 -19.67 17.86
C THR A 9 11.20 -19.65 17.69
N THR A 10 10.64 -20.79 17.30
CA THR A 10 9.25 -21.10 17.65
C THR A 10 9.34 -21.68 19.06
N THR A 11 9.68 -20.83 20.03
CA THR A 11 9.80 -21.21 21.46
C THR A 11 8.49 -21.86 21.89
N PRO A 12 8.45 -23.18 22.15
CA PRO A 12 7.25 -23.85 22.66
C PRO A 12 6.73 -23.21 23.95
N GLU A 13 7.63 -22.58 24.70
CA GLU A 13 7.35 -21.80 25.90
C GLU A 13 6.45 -20.59 25.60
N TYR A 14 6.62 -19.94 24.44
CA TYR A 14 5.76 -18.83 24.02
C TYR A 14 4.33 -19.30 23.75
N HIS A 15 4.18 -20.45 23.08
CA HIS A 15 2.85 -21.02 22.82
C HIS A 15 2.18 -21.46 24.13
N GLY A 16 2.92 -22.10 25.04
CA GLY A 16 2.41 -22.48 26.36
C GLY A 16 2.06 -21.29 27.25
N TRP A 17 2.81 -20.20 27.15
CA TRP A 17 2.50 -18.91 27.79
C TRP A 17 1.22 -18.30 27.20
N GLN A 18 1.08 -18.28 25.87
CA GLN A 18 -0.08 -17.73 25.17
C GLN A 18 -1.37 -18.50 25.48
N SER A 19 -1.35 -19.84 25.47
CA SER A 19 -2.54 -20.67 25.75
C SER A 19 -3.08 -20.53 27.18
N LYS A 20 -2.28 -20.01 28.12
CA LYS A 20 -2.67 -19.77 29.51
C LYS A 20 -3.24 -18.37 29.77
N ARG A 21 -3.26 -17.48 28.77
CA ARG A 21 -3.75 -16.11 28.92
C ARG A 21 -5.27 -16.04 28.77
N ILE A 22 -5.94 -15.43 29.75
CA ILE A 22 -7.37 -15.11 29.71
C ILE A 22 -7.48 -13.58 29.66
N ASN A 23 -8.15 -13.04 28.63
CA ASN A 23 -8.52 -11.63 28.49
C ASN A 23 -7.36 -10.62 28.34
N ASP A 24 -6.37 -10.92 27.50
CA ASP A 24 -5.34 -9.96 27.16
C ASP A 24 -5.68 -9.16 25.90
N ASN A 25 -5.66 -7.83 26.00
CA ASN A 25 -5.87 -6.88 24.90
C ASN A 25 -4.71 -6.85 23.87
N ILE A 26 -3.83 -7.87 23.87
CA ILE A 26 -2.82 -8.00 22.83
C ILE A 26 -3.56 -8.41 21.56
N PRO A 27 -3.50 -7.61 20.48
CA PRO A 27 -4.13 -7.98 19.23
C PRO A 27 -3.63 -9.37 18.82
N LYS A 28 -4.55 -10.33 18.63
CA LYS A 28 -4.26 -11.57 17.93
C LYS A 28 -3.53 -11.17 16.64
N ALA A 29 -2.41 -11.83 16.32
CA ALA A 29 -1.71 -11.59 15.06
C ALA A 29 -2.78 -11.57 13.97
N ARG A 30 -2.97 -10.41 13.34
CA ARG A 30 -4.11 -10.20 12.44
C ARG A 30 -4.00 -11.27 11.35
N GLU A 31 -5.05 -12.06 11.18
CA GLU A 31 -5.18 -12.98 10.04
C GLU A 31 -5.14 -12.22 8.68
N GLU A 32 -5.08 -10.88 8.71
CA GLU A 32 -4.65 -10.01 7.60
C GLU A 32 -3.25 -10.36 7.03
N CYS A 33 -2.48 -11.23 7.70
CA CYS A 33 -1.24 -11.83 7.19
C CYS A 33 -1.45 -12.81 6.01
N GLY A 34 -2.51 -12.65 5.22
CA GLY A 34 -2.62 -13.22 3.87
C GLY A 34 -2.04 -12.31 2.78
N ARG A 35 -1.88 -11.02 3.08
CA ARG A 35 -1.24 -10.07 2.16
C ARG A 35 0.27 -10.19 2.22
N SER A 36 0.93 -10.13 1.07
CA SER A 36 2.39 -10.10 1.02
C SER A 36 2.91 -8.79 1.64
N ILE A 37 4.14 -8.82 2.15
CA ILE A 37 4.83 -7.60 2.63
C ILE A 37 4.87 -6.54 1.53
N GLU A 38 4.99 -6.95 0.26
CA GLU A 38 4.95 -6.06 -0.90
C GLU A 38 3.60 -5.36 -1.05
N GLU A 39 2.48 -6.06 -0.87
CA GLU A 39 1.15 -5.44 -0.90
C GLU A 39 0.96 -4.46 0.25
N HIS A 40 1.50 -4.77 1.43
CA HIS A 40 1.45 -3.89 2.60
C HIS A 40 2.31 -2.63 2.43
N LEU A 41 3.44 -2.75 1.72
CA LEU A 41 4.35 -1.64 1.43
C LEU A 41 4.01 -0.92 0.11
N ARG A 42 2.95 -1.32 -0.59
CA ARG A 42 2.57 -0.73 -1.86
C ARG A 42 2.18 0.73 -1.65
N VAL A 43 2.97 1.62 -2.24
CA VAL A 43 2.66 3.06 -2.25
C VAL A 43 1.38 3.25 -3.06
N VAL A 44 0.32 3.69 -2.38
CA VAL A 44 -0.93 4.09 -3.02
C VAL A 44 -0.83 5.58 -3.35
N PRO A 45 -1.13 6.00 -4.60
CA PRO A 45 -1.17 7.41 -4.94
C PRO A 45 -2.12 8.16 -4.01
N SER A 46 -1.74 9.36 -3.61
CA SER A 46 -2.64 10.24 -2.88
C SER A 46 -3.82 10.66 -3.77
N GLU A 47 -4.96 10.99 -3.16
CA GLU A 47 -6.11 11.53 -3.88
C GLU A 47 -5.71 12.78 -4.70
N LEU A 48 -4.79 13.59 -4.19
CA LEU A 48 -4.27 14.78 -4.88
C LEU A 48 -3.48 14.44 -6.14
N GLU A 49 -2.66 13.39 -6.11
CA GLU A 49 -1.92 12.93 -7.30
C GLU A 49 -2.86 12.39 -8.38
N ILE A 50 -3.95 11.74 -7.96
CA ILE A 50 -5.00 11.27 -8.88
C ILE A 50 -5.70 12.47 -9.53
N ILE A 51 -6.17 13.44 -8.72
CA ILE A 51 -6.85 14.64 -9.20
C ILE A 51 -5.96 15.45 -10.15
N LYS A 52 -4.67 15.61 -9.80
CA LYS A 52 -3.70 16.33 -10.64
C LYS A 52 -3.57 15.69 -12.02
N ARG A 53 -3.42 14.37 -12.08
CA ARG A 53 -3.31 13.64 -13.36
C ARG A 53 -4.56 13.80 -14.21
N ASP A 54 -5.74 13.71 -13.60
CA ASP A 54 -7.01 13.87 -14.32
C ASP A 54 -7.18 15.30 -14.87
N PHE A 55 -6.74 16.30 -14.11
CA PHE A 55 -6.74 17.69 -14.54
C PHE A 55 -5.80 17.91 -15.74
N GLU A 56 -4.56 17.44 -15.66
CA GLU A 56 -3.57 17.54 -16.74
C GLU A 56 -4.10 16.90 -18.03
N LYS A 57 -4.72 15.72 -17.93
CA LYS A 57 -5.34 15.04 -19.07
C LYS A 57 -6.42 15.89 -19.72
N LYS A 58 -7.39 16.38 -18.93
CA LYS A 58 -8.48 17.23 -19.45
C LYS A 58 -7.95 18.52 -20.06
N SER A 59 -6.96 19.14 -19.44
CA SER A 59 -6.34 20.37 -19.96
C SER A 59 -5.71 20.15 -21.34
N SER A 60 -5.01 19.03 -21.54
CA SER A 60 -4.45 18.68 -22.85
C SER A 60 -5.53 18.45 -23.92
N GLU A 61 -6.61 17.75 -23.56
CA GLU A 61 -7.74 17.52 -24.46
C GLU A 61 -8.40 18.84 -24.88
N PHE A 62 -8.58 19.76 -23.93
CA PHE A 62 -9.10 21.10 -24.23
C PHE A 62 -8.15 21.92 -25.10
N GLY A 63 -6.85 21.89 -24.83
CA GLY A 63 -5.85 22.60 -25.66
C GLY A 63 -5.93 22.19 -27.13
N LYS A 64 -5.99 20.89 -27.41
CA LYS A 64 -6.15 20.37 -28.79
C LYS A 64 -7.45 20.84 -29.45
N LYS A 65 -8.54 20.91 -28.67
CA LYS A 65 -9.84 21.36 -29.19
C LYS A 65 -9.83 22.86 -29.50
N ILE A 66 -9.12 23.66 -28.71
CA ILE A 66 -8.92 25.09 -28.97
C ILE A 66 -8.10 25.28 -30.23
N GLU A 67 -6.96 24.59 -30.36
CA GLU A 67 -6.09 24.63 -31.54
C GLU A 67 -6.87 24.27 -32.83
N GLN A 68 -7.69 23.21 -32.78
CA GLN A 68 -8.57 22.84 -33.90
C GLN A 68 -9.57 23.94 -34.26
N LEU A 69 -10.11 24.64 -33.27
CA LEU A 69 -11.05 25.73 -33.52
C LEU A 69 -10.33 26.94 -34.10
N GLU A 70 -9.17 27.32 -33.56
CA GLU A 70 -8.34 28.41 -34.10
C GLU A 70 -7.99 28.17 -35.57
N CYS A 71 -7.57 26.96 -35.94
CA CYS A 71 -7.32 26.60 -37.35
C CYS A 71 -8.55 26.65 -38.28
N ILE A 72 -9.78 26.70 -37.76
CA ILE A 72 -10.99 26.87 -38.58
C ILE A 72 -11.26 28.36 -38.83
N TRP A 73 -10.81 29.24 -37.94
CA TRP A 73 -11.06 30.68 -38.02
C TRP A 73 -9.94 31.46 -38.75
N ASP A 74 -8.77 30.85 -38.94
CA ASP A 74 -7.65 31.35 -39.77
C ASP A 74 -7.75 30.90 -41.24
#